data_AF-V2ZFJ5-F1
#
_entry.id   AF-V2ZFJ5-F1
#
_cell.length_a   1.000
_cell.length_b   1.000
_cell.length_c   1.000
_cell.angle_alpha   90.00
_cell.angle_beta   90.00
_cell.angle_gamma   90.00
#
_symmetry.space_group_name_H-M   'P 1'
#
loop_
_entity.id
_entity.type
_entity.pdbx_description
1 polymer ?
#
loop_
_entity_poly.entity_id
_entity_poly.type
_entity_poly.pdbx_seq_one_letter_code
_entity_poly.pdbx_strand_id
1 'polypeptide(L)'
;MENETKVCGMCNNAFADPELNSDNDLSYFGIGECEKGFRMLLRSGDGRQTTILVEKWFDGTGWMTIGYYQPKYCPNCGRELRENASRKKESPDAK
;
A
#
# COMPACT_ATOMS: atom_id res chain seq x y z
N MET A 1 -29.67 3.16 10.80
CA MET A 1 -28.36 3.11 11.47
C MET A 1 -27.36 2.95 10.35
N GLU A 2 -26.82 4.06 9.86
CA GLU A 2 -25.81 4.04 8.81
C GLU A 2 -24.63 3.25 9.35
N ASN A 3 -24.33 2.12 8.73
CA ASN A 3 -23.04 1.48 8.91
C ASN A 3 -22.04 2.44 8.27
N GLU A 4 -21.51 3.38 9.05
CA GLU A 4 -20.28 4.07 8.69
C GLU A 4 -19.25 2.97 8.42
N THR A 5 -19.03 2.68 7.13
CA THR A 5 -17.95 1.84 6.67
C THR A 5 -16.68 2.57 7.10
N LYS A 6 -16.19 2.26 8.30
CA LYS A 6 -14.94 2.82 8.84
C LYS A 6 -13.88 2.60 7.77
N VAL A 7 -13.50 3.68 7.10
CA VAL A 7 -12.53 3.63 6.01
C VAL A 7 -11.25 3.07 6.61
N CYS A 8 -10.77 1.95 6.07
CA CYS A 8 -9.58 1.32 6.58
C CYS A 8 -8.38 2.21 6.30
N GLY A 9 -7.85 2.88 7.33
CA GLY A 9 -6.73 3.80 7.19
C GLY A 9 -5.46 3.17 6.59
N MET A 10 -5.33 1.84 6.64
CA MET A 10 -4.22 1.10 6.04
C MET A 10 -4.29 0.99 4.50
N CYS A 11 -5.48 1.03 3.92
CA CYS A 11 -5.67 0.96 2.48
C CYS A 11 -6.47 2.15 1.96
N ASN A 12 -6.51 3.24 2.73
CA ASN A 12 -7.13 4.49 2.32
C ASN A 12 -6.16 5.22 1.38
N ASN A 13 -6.61 5.52 0.17
CA ASN A 13 -5.83 6.20 -0.86
C ASN A 13 -6.78 6.84 -1.88
N ALA A 14 -6.25 7.65 -2.80
CA ALA A 14 -7.03 8.32 -3.84
C ALA A 14 -7.85 7.37 -4.76
N PHE A 15 -7.59 6.06 -4.74
CA PHE A 15 -8.41 5.06 -5.46
C PHE A 15 -9.68 4.67 -4.66
N ALA A 16 -9.64 4.74 -3.33
CA ALA A 16 -10.74 4.37 -2.44
C ALA A 16 -11.49 5.57 -1.85
N ASP A 17 -10.85 6.73 -1.78
CA ASP A 17 -11.36 7.95 -1.16
C ASP A 17 -11.13 9.15 -2.09
N PRO A 18 -12.19 9.73 -2.67
CA PRO A 18 -12.08 10.83 -3.63
C PRO A 18 -11.68 12.16 -2.99
N GLU A 19 -11.67 12.26 -1.66
CA GLU A 19 -11.19 13.45 -0.94
C GLU A 19 -9.66 13.49 -0.82
N LEU A 20 -9.00 12.35 -1.04
CA LEU A 20 -7.54 12.25 -1.07
C LEU A 20 -7.00 12.64 -2.46
N ASN A 21 -5.96 13.46 -2.45
CA ASN A 21 -5.22 13.90 -3.63
C ASN A 21 -3.73 13.55 -3.48
N SER A 22 -2.92 13.83 -4.51
CA SER A 22 -1.49 13.50 -4.50
C SER A 22 -0.69 14.10 -3.35
N ASP A 23 -1.20 15.15 -2.70
CA ASP A 23 -0.49 15.82 -1.62
C ASP A 23 -0.76 15.17 -0.25
N ASN A 24 -1.79 14.32 -0.13
CA ASN A 24 -2.21 13.71 1.13
C ASN A 24 -2.61 12.22 1.04
N ASP A 25 -2.44 11.56 -0.11
CA ASP A 25 -2.85 10.17 -0.31
C ASP A 25 -1.78 9.13 0.09
N LEU A 26 -0.56 9.54 0.46
CA LEU A 26 0.52 8.62 0.88
C LEU A 26 0.42 8.23 2.35
N SER A 27 0.30 6.93 2.62
CA SER A 27 0.28 6.38 3.97
C SER A 27 1.29 5.25 4.15
N TYR A 28 1.93 5.23 5.33
CA TYR A 28 2.76 4.12 5.81
C TYR A 28 2.22 3.62 7.15
N PHE A 29 2.09 2.30 7.29
CA PHE A 29 1.61 1.68 8.51
C PHE A 29 2.51 0.50 8.92
N GLY A 30 2.96 0.46 10.17
CA GLY A 30 3.76 -0.66 10.68
C GLY A 30 2.93 -1.94 10.80
N ILE A 31 3.44 -3.07 10.29
CA ILE A 31 2.75 -4.36 10.38
C ILE A 31 3.57 -5.33 11.24
N GLY A 32 2.95 -5.82 12.32
CA GLY A 32 3.51 -6.87 13.16
C GLY A 32 4.76 -6.45 13.93
N GLU A 33 5.44 -7.45 14.48
CA GLU A 33 6.70 -7.30 15.19
C GLU A 33 7.85 -7.86 14.34
N CYS A 34 9.02 -7.25 14.45
CA CYS A 34 10.23 -7.65 13.73
C CYS A 34 11.41 -7.69 14.70
N GLU A 35 12.44 -8.48 14.35
CA GLU A 35 13.71 -8.42 15.06
C GLU A 35 14.33 -7.01 14.98
N LYS A 36 15.22 -6.71 15.93
CA LYS A 36 15.91 -5.42 15.97
C LYS A 36 16.63 -5.15 14.65
N GLY A 37 16.43 -3.94 14.11
CA GLY A 37 17.03 -3.52 12.85
C GLY A 37 16.22 -3.94 11.61
N PHE A 38 15.06 -4.56 11.78
CA PHE A 38 14.11 -4.85 10.72
C PHE A 38 12.76 -4.18 11.00
N ARG A 39 12.02 -3.84 9.93
CA ARG A 39 10.62 -3.43 10.04
C ARG A 39 9.84 -3.87 8.81
N MET A 40 8.53 -4.07 9.00
CA MET A 40 7.57 -4.26 7.92
C MET A 40 6.59 -3.10 7.90
N LEU A 41 6.35 -2.56 6.71
CA LEU A 41 5.44 -1.43 6.49
C LEU A 41 4.43 -1.78 5.41
N LEU A 42 3.17 -1.43 5.59
CA LEU A 42 2.22 -1.29 4.49
C LEU A 42 2.33 0.13 3.95
N ARG A 43 2.57 0.28 2.66
CA ARG A 43 2.44 1.55 1.93
C ARG A 43 1.18 1.53 1.09
N SER A 44 0.39 2.60 1.11
CA SER A 44 -0.74 2.82 0.18
C SER A 44 -0.76 4.25 -0.36
N GLY A 45 -1.29 4.41 -1.58
CA GLY A 45 -1.50 5.71 -2.26
C GLY A 45 -0.26 6.26 -2.98
N ASP A 46 -0.21 7.58 -3.19
CA ASP A 46 0.73 8.30 -4.06
C ASP A 46 0.71 7.78 -5.50
N GLY A 47 -0.47 7.39 -6.01
CA GLY A 47 -0.59 6.72 -7.31
C GLY A 47 0.18 5.39 -7.43
N ARG A 48 0.67 4.83 -6.31
CA ARG A 48 1.43 3.59 -6.26
C ARG A 48 0.56 2.42 -5.83
N GLN A 49 1.00 1.25 -6.23
CA GLN A 49 0.45 -0.02 -5.74
C GLN A 49 0.63 -0.14 -4.23
N THR A 50 -0.44 -0.57 -3.56
CA THR A 50 -0.42 -0.90 -2.13
C THR A 50 0.57 -2.04 -1.92
N THR A 51 1.59 -1.86 -1.09
CA THR A 51 2.74 -2.78 -1.00
C THR A 51 3.15 -2.98 0.45
N ILE A 52 3.45 -4.23 0.82
CA ILE A 52 4.17 -4.54 2.06
C ILE A 52 5.67 -4.43 1.76
N LEU A 53 6.35 -3.53 2.45
CA LEU A 53 7.78 -3.31 2.38
C LEU A 53 8.46 -4.01 3.55
N VAL A 54 9.52 -4.75 3.27
CA VAL A 54 10.43 -5.28 4.28
C VAL A 54 11.69 -4.44 4.24
N GLU A 55 12.04 -3.83 5.37
CA GLU A 55 13.17 -2.91 5.45
C GLU A 55 14.16 -3.32 6.54
N LYS A 56 15.44 -3.05 6.29
CA LYS A 56 16.52 -3.22 7.25
C LYS A 56 17.20 -1.88 7.50
N TRP A 57 17.55 -1.64 8.75
CA TRP A 57 18.39 -0.51 9.14
C TRP A 57 19.85 -0.80 8.82
N PHE A 58 20.49 0.11 8.11
CA PHE A 58 21.93 0.10 7.85
C PHE A 58 22.56 1.34 8.46
N ASP A 59 23.57 1.15 9.30
CA ASP A 59 24.27 2.26 9.93
C ASP A 59 24.89 3.17 8.87
N GLY A 60 24.65 4.48 9.00
CA GLY A 60 25.09 5.50 8.04
C GLY A 60 24.19 5.71 6.82
N THR A 61 23.24 4.81 6.52
CA THR A 61 22.30 4.94 5.39
C THR A 61 20.83 5.02 5.83
N GLY A 62 20.50 4.45 6.98
CA GLY A 62 19.14 4.42 7.50
C GLY A 62 18.34 3.20 7.02
N TRP A 63 17.02 3.34 6.93
CA TRP A 63 16.13 2.28 6.47
C TRP A 63 16.24 2.07 4.97
N MET A 64 16.50 0.83 4.57
CA MET A 64 16.54 0.41 3.17
C MET A 64 15.57 -0.74 2.93
N THR A 65 14.80 -0.66 1.85
CA THR A 65 13.93 -1.76 1.42
C THR A 65 14.77 -2.94 0.92
N ILE A 66 14.61 -4.10 1.56
CA ILE A 66 15.30 -5.35 1.21
C ILE A 66 14.37 -6.36 0.51
N GLY A 67 13.07 -6.08 0.52
CA GLY A 67 12.06 -6.91 -0.14
C GLY A 67 10.71 -6.22 -0.16
N TYR A 68 9.83 -6.69 -1.03
CA TYR A 68 8.46 -6.20 -1.10
C TYR A 68 7.48 -7.29 -1.53
N TYR A 69 6.23 -7.14 -1.13
CA TYR A 69 5.12 -7.98 -1.55
C TYR A 69 3.90 -7.13 -1.89
N GLN A 70 3.22 -7.47 -2.99
CA GLN A 70 2.03 -6.76 -3.45
C GLN A 70 0.79 -7.60 -3.18
N PRO A 71 0.06 -7.33 -2.09
CA PRO A 71 -1.11 -8.12 -1.75
C PRO A 71 -2.26 -7.89 -2.74
N LYS A 72 -3.03 -8.93 -3.03
CA LYS A 72 -4.30 -8.81 -3.77
C LYS A 72 -5.44 -8.25 -2.91
N TYR A 73 -5.38 -8.48 -1.60
CA TYR A 73 -6.39 -8.03 -0.63
C TYR A 73 -5.72 -7.30 0.53
N CYS A 74 -6.38 -6.27 1.08
CA CYS A 74 -5.87 -5.56 2.25
C CYS A 74 -5.73 -6.52 3.44
N PRO A 75 -4.54 -6.62 4.07
CA PRO A 75 -4.34 -7.53 5.20
C PRO A 75 -5.14 -7.14 6.44
N ASN A 76 -5.62 -5.89 6.54
CA ASN A 76 -6.39 -5.41 7.68
C ASN A 76 -7.91 -5.53 7.51
N CYS A 77 -8.45 -5.13 6.35
CA CYS A 77 -9.92 -5.09 6.14
C CYS A 77 -10.44 -6.08 5.08
N GLY A 78 -9.57 -6.82 4.39
CA GLY A 78 -9.96 -7.77 3.36
C GLY A 78 -10.43 -7.17 2.03
N ARG A 79 -10.46 -5.83 1.88
CA ARG A 79 -10.81 -5.14 0.62
C ARG A 79 -9.91 -5.63 -0.53
N GLU A 80 -10.50 -5.92 -1.69
CA GLU A 80 -9.73 -6.17 -2.91
C GLU A 80 -8.97 -4.91 -3.33
N LEU A 81 -7.65 -5.04 -3.49
CA LEU A 81 -6.75 -3.97 -3.89
C LEU A 81 -6.70 -3.91 -5.41
N ARG A 82 -7.73 -3.32 -6.03
CA ARG A 82 -7.82 -3.19 -7.49
C ARG A 82 -6.70 -2.33 -8.07
N GLU A 83 -6.14 -1.41 -7.29
CA GLU A 83 -4.94 -0.67 -7.64
C GLU A 83 -3.72 -1.59 -7.91
N ASN A 84 -3.71 -2.79 -7.34
CA ASN A 84 -2.67 -3.80 -7.54
C ASN A 84 -3.00 -4.80 -8.66
N ALA A 85 -4.18 -4.72 -9.26
CA ALA A 85 -4.49 -5.56 -10.41
C ALA A 85 -3.49 -5.27 -11.52
N SER A 86 -2.90 -6.33 -12.07
CA SER A 86 -2.05 -6.22 -13.26
C SER A 86 -2.86 -5.55 -14.36
N ARG A 87 -2.47 -4.33 -14.75
CA ARG A 87 -3.00 -3.71 -15.97
C ARG A 87 -2.75 -4.72 -17.09
N LYS A 88 -3.81 -5.33 -17.63
CA LYS A 88 -3.67 -5.97 -18.94
C LYS A 88 -3.15 -4.86 -19.83
N LYS A 89 -1.94 -5.02 -20.39
CA LYS A 89 -1.49 -4.15 -21.47
C LYS A 89 -2.60 -4.21 -22.50
N GLU A 90 -3.37 -3.13 -22.65
CA GLU A 90 -4.17 -2.96 -23.85
C GLU A 90 -3.15 -3.00 -24.98
N SER A 91 -3.17 -4.08 -25.75
CA SER A 91 -2.40 -4.17 -26.98
C SER A 91 -2.84 -3.00 -27.87
N PRO A 92 -1.92 -2.16 -28.37
CA PRO A 92 -2.28 -1.03 -29.22
C PRO A 92 -2.97 -1.43 -30.54
N ASP A 93 -3.03 -2.71 -30.89
CA ASP A 93 -3.52 -3.19 -32.18
C ASP A 93 -4.99 -3.63 -32.10
N ALA A 94 -5.87 -2.65 -31.91
CA ALA A 94 -7.28 -2.79 -32.25
C ALA A 94 -7.76 -1.51 -32.96
N LYS A 95 -7.30 -1.33 -34.20
CA LYS A 95 -8.02 -0.67 -35.31
C LYS A 95 -7.27 -0.85 -36.62
#